data_AF-A0A917VTB3-F1
#
_entry.id   AF-A0A917VTB3-F1
#
_cell.length_a   1.000
_cell.length_b   1.000
_cell.length_c   1.000
_cell.angle_alpha   90.00
_cell.angle_beta   90.00
_cell.angle_gamma   90.00
#
_symmetry.space_group_name_H-M   'P 1'
#
loop_
_entity.id
_entity.type
_entity.pdbx_description
1 polymer ?
#
loop_
_entity_poly.entity_id
_entity_poly.type
_entity_poly.pdbx_seq_one_letter_code
_entity_poly.pdbx_strand_id
1 'polypeptide(L)'
;MYGSISGKPSPTRGDGQHVLVVVDDPGTAELLTTTLELAGCRVGTAGTGAEAALLVAEYRLLRHLLVNPERVLSKEQISRHVWGGFRAGNAIEQLVSRLRRKVDQQEPALVHTRRGFGYWLGCSSR
;
A
#
# COMPACT_ATOMS: atom_id res chain seq x y z
N MET A 1 -5.37 35.30 19.13
CA MET A 1 -5.79 33.90 19.36
C MET A 1 -5.22 33.05 18.23
N TYR A 2 -4.05 32.44 18.42
CA TYR A 2 -3.48 31.53 17.41
C TYR A 2 -3.70 30.09 17.87
N GLY A 3 -4.50 29.36 17.09
CA GLY A 3 -4.88 27.99 17.34
C GLY A 3 -3.71 27.03 17.17
N SER A 4 -3.45 26.28 18.24
CA SER A 4 -3.00 24.89 18.29
C SER A 4 -2.14 24.38 17.14
N ILE A 5 -0.83 24.38 17.39
CA ILE A 5 0.12 23.44 16.82
C ILE A 5 -0.40 22.01 17.06
N SER A 6 -0.99 21.41 16.02
CA SER A 6 -1.31 19.99 16.00
C SER A 6 0.00 19.23 16.14
N GLY A 7 0.28 18.75 17.34
CA GLY A 7 1.38 17.86 17.64
C GLY A 7 1.20 16.58 16.84
N LYS A 8 1.82 16.53 15.66
CA LYS A 8 2.04 15.26 14.97
C LYS A 8 2.76 14.35 15.97
N PRO A 9 2.25 13.15 16.25
CA PRO A 9 2.94 12.24 17.15
C PRO A 9 4.35 12.03 16.59
N SER A 10 5.36 12.40 17.38
CA SER A 10 6.75 12.08 17.09
C SER A 10 6.84 10.56 17.02
N PRO A 11 7.15 9.96 15.87
CA PRO A 11 7.39 8.53 15.86
C PRO A 11 8.67 8.28 16.65
N THR A 12 8.52 7.59 17.77
CA THR A 12 9.63 6.92 18.45
C THR A 12 10.39 6.08 17.45
N ARG A 13 11.67 6.45 17.24
CA ARG A 13 12.78 5.66 16.71
C ARG A 13 12.38 4.31 16.09
N GLY A 14 12.24 4.28 14.76
CA GLY A 14 12.53 3.13 13.88
C GLY A 14 11.75 1.82 14.08
N ASP A 15 10.83 1.70 15.03
CA ASP A 15 10.22 0.40 15.35
C ASP A 15 9.10 0.05 14.33
N GLY A 16 9.50 -0.52 13.19
CA GLY A 16 8.58 -1.01 12.15
C GLY A 16 8.04 0.05 11.19
N GLN A 17 8.58 1.27 11.20
CA GLN A 17 8.15 2.31 10.25
C GLN A 17 8.58 1.96 8.82
N HIS A 18 7.60 2.01 7.90
CA HIS A 18 7.84 1.90 6.47
C HIS A 18 7.82 3.32 5.86
N VAL A 19 8.93 3.72 5.24
CA VAL A 19 9.11 5.05 4.64
C VAL A 19 9.25 4.90 3.14
N LEU A 20 8.49 5.68 2.37
CA LEU A 20 8.64 5.76 0.91
C LEU A 20 9.41 7.03 0.56
N VAL A 21 10.59 6.87 -0.02
CA VAL A 21 11.44 7.95 -0.50
C VAL A 21 11.11 8.20 -1.97
N VAL A 22 10.77 9.44 -2.31
CA VAL A 22 10.44 9.85 -3.68
C VAL A 22 11.52 10.79 -4.16
N VAL A 23 12.45 10.28 -4.95
CA VAL A 23 13.63 11.00 -5.44
C VAL A 23 13.95 10.51 -6.85
N ASP A 24 14.17 11.43 -7.76
CA ASP A 24 14.49 11.20 -9.17
C ASP A 24 15.98 10.90 -9.41
N ASP A 25 16.85 11.37 -8.50
CA ASP A 25 18.29 11.07 -8.50
C ASP A 25 18.62 9.75 -7.77
N PRO A 26 19.26 8.77 -8.45
CA PRO A 26 19.53 7.46 -7.86
C PRO A 26 20.60 7.50 -6.76
N GLY A 27 21.59 8.40 -6.83
CA GLY A 27 22.64 8.50 -5.81
C GLY A 27 22.09 9.01 -4.48
N THR A 28 21.17 9.98 -4.55
CA THR A 28 20.44 10.52 -3.40
C THR A 28 19.49 9.47 -2.83
N ALA A 29 18.80 8.70 -3.68
CA ALA A 29 17.93 7.61 -3.24
C ALA A 29 18.70 6.52 -2.47
N GLU A 30 19.89 6.13 -2.94
CA GLU A 30 20.76 5.14 -2.28
C GLU A 30 21.25 5.62 -0.90
N LEU A 31 21.70 6.87 -0.83
CA LEU A 31 22.18 7.47 0.41
C LEU A 31 21.06 7.57 1.47
N LEU A 32 19.87 8.00 1.06
CA LEU A 32 18.70 8.07 1.95
C LEU A 32 18.25 6.69 2.41
N THR A 33 18.23 5.70 1.51
CA THR A 33 17.86 4.32 1.83
C THR A 33 18.77 3.77 2.91
N THR A 34 20.09 3.83 2.68
CA THR A 34 21.10 3.32 3.63
C THR A 34 20.97 4.01 4.99
N THR A 35 20.83 5.35 5.00
CA THR A 35 20.75 6.12 6.25
C THR A 35 19.48 5.79 7.04
N LEU A 36 18.34 5.66 6.37
CA LEU A 36 17.06 5.36 7.01
C LEU A 36 16.97 3.91 7.48
N GLU A 37 17.53 2.96 6.74
CA GLU A 37 17.62 1.55 7.16
C GLU A 37 18.51 1.39 8.38
N LEU A 38 19.65 2.10 8.45
CA LEU A 38 20.49 2.16 9.65
C LEU A 38 19.75 2.76 10.86
N ALA A 39 18.77 3.65 10.62
CA ALA A 39 17.90 4.19 11.67
C ALA A 39 16.76 3.23 12.09
N GLY A 40 16.66 2.05 11.46
CA GLY A 40 15.65 1.01 11.73
C GLY A 40 14.40 1.07 10.84
N CYS A 41 14.33 2.02 9.90
CA CYS A 41 13.19 2.12 8.99
C CYS A 41 13.28 1.07 7.88
N ARG A 42 12.13 0.54 7.44
CA ARG A 42 12.05 -0.14 6.15
C ARG A 42 11.79 0.88 5.06
N VAL A 43 12.60 0.88 4.01
CA VAL A 43 12.53 1.91 2.97
C VAL A 43 12.03 1.32 1.66
N GLY A 44 11.09 2.01 1.02
CA GLY A 44 10.78 1.85 -0.39
C GLY A 44 11.21 3.09 -1.15
N THR A 45 11.51 2.95 -2.44
CA THR A 45 11.89 4.07 -3.32
C THR A 45 10.92 4.19 -4.49
N ALA A 46 10.77 5.43 -4.99
CA ALA A 46 10.03 5.73 -6.21
C ALA A 46 10.72 6.89 -6.94
N GLY A 47 10.85 6.79 -8.25
CA GLY A 47 11.47 7.85 -9.07
C GLY A 47 10.52 9.01 -9.37
N THR A 48 9.21 8.80 -9.23
CA THR A 48 8.20 9.82 -9.54
C THR A 48 7.06 9.83 -8.53
N GLY A 49 6.38 10.97 -8.41
CA GLY A 49 5.17 11.07 -7.58
C GLY A 49 4.03 10.14 -8.03
N ALA A 50 3.91 9.87 -9.33
CA ALA A 50 2.90 8.96 -9.87
C ALA A 50 3.17 7.50 -9.47
N GLU A 51 4.43 7.07 -9.56
CA GLU A 51 4.87 5.77 -9.08
C GLU A 51 4.68 5.65 -7.55
N ALA A 52 5.04 6.69 -6.81
CA ALA A 52 4.85 6.72 -5.37
C ALA A 52 3.37 6.58 -4.97
N ALA A 53 2.48 7.31 -5.64
CA ALA A 53 1.04 7.23 -5.41
C ALA A 53 0.48 5.82 -5.68
N LEU A 54 1.04 5.12 -6.67
CA LEU A 54 0.67 3.74 -6.95
C LEU A 54 1.17 2.78 -5.86
N LEU A 55 2.43 2.89 -5.43
CA LEU A 55 2.98 2.05 -4.36
C LEU A 55 2.18 2.22 -3.06
N VAL A 56 1.82 3.46 -2.73
CA VAL A 56 0.94 3.75 -1.59
C VAL A 56 -0.44 3.12 -1.79
N ALA A 57 -0.99 3.15 -3.00
CA ALA A 57 -2.27 2.53 -3.28
C ALA A 57 -2.24 1.00 -3.13
N GLU A 58 -1.17 0.35 -3.59
CA GLU A 58 -0.96 -1.10 -3.44
C GLU A 58 -0.86 -1.49 -1.97
N TYR A 59 -0.08 -0.72 -1.20
CA TYR A 59 0.05 -0.93 0.24
C TYR A 59 -1.29 -0.76 0.97
N ARG A 60 -2.05 0.29 0.65
CA ARG A 60 -3.38 0.52 1.24
C ARG A 60 -4.35 -0.61 0.91
N LEU A 61 -4.36 -1.09 -0.34
CA LEU A 61 -5.20 -2.23 -0.74
C LEU A 61 -4.84 -3.49 0.05
N LEU A 62 -3.56 -3.85 0.09
CA LEU A 62 -3.09 -5.03 0.80
C LEU A 62 -3.44 -4.95 2.29
N ARG A 63 -3.15 -3.81 2.93
CA ARG A 63 -3.51 -3.58 4.33
C ARG A 63 -5.01 -3.68 4.55
N HIS A 64 -5.82 -3.15 3.64
CA HIS A 64 -7.28 -3.21 3.78
C HIS A 64 -7.80 -4.66 3.70
N LEU A 65 -7.22 -5.46 2.80
CA LEU A 65 -7.51 -6.89 2.69
C LEU A 65 -7.06 -7.67 3.93
N LEU A 66 -5.85 -7.40 4.44
CA LEU A 66 -5.31 -8.06 5.65
C LEU A 66 -6.11 -7.74 6.92
N VAL A 67 -6.63 -6.52 7.04
CA VAL A 67 -7.50 -6.14 8.16
C VAL A 67 -8.91 -6.75 8.03
N ASN A 68 -9.30 -7.20 6.83
CA ASN A 68 -10.60 -7.80 6.55
C ASN A 68 -10.44 -9.20 5.92
N PRO A 69 -9.81 -10.16 6.63
CA PRO A 69 -9.63 -11.50 6.10
C PRO A 69 -10.99 -12.16 5.87
N GLU A 70 -11.08 -13.01 4.84
CA GLU A 70 -12.26 -13.78 4.43
C GLU A 70 -13.50 -12.94 4.05
N ARG A 71 -13.37 -11.60 4.08
CA ARG A 71 -14.45 -10.68 3.74
C ARG A 71 -14.31 -10.19 2.30
N VAL A 72 -15.42 -10.25 1.57
CA VAL A 72 -15.51 -9.69 0.23
C VAL A 72 -15.65 -8.17 0.31
N LEU A 73 -14.64 -7.47 -0.22
CA LEU A 73 -14.59 -6.02 -0.38
C LEU A 73 -14.99 -5.65 -1.80
N SER A 74 -16.01 -4.80 -1.93
CA SER A 74 -16.47 -4.29 -3.21
C SER A 74 -15.47 -3.32 -3.83
N LYS A 75 -15.56 -3.13 -5.15
CA LYS A 75 -14.73 -2.16 -5.88
C LYS A 75 -14.89 -0.74 -5.31
N GLU A 76 -16.11 -0.37 -4.93
CA GLU A 76 -16.41 0.93 -4.31
C GLU A 76 -15.78 1.07 -2.92
N GLN A 77 -15.85 0.02 -2.10
CA GLN A 77 -15.22 0.01 -0.78
C GLN A 77 -13.71 0.16 -0.89
N ILE A 78 -13.08 -0.61 -1.79
CA ILE A 78 -11.65 -0.51 -2.06
C ILE A 78 -11.30 0.90 -2.57
N SER A 79 -12.06 1.42 -3.54
CA SER A 79 -11.79 2.74 -4.12
C SER A 79 -11.82 3.84 -3.05
N ARG A 80 -12.86 3.84 -2.23
CA ARG A 80 -13.03 4.81 -1.14
C ARG A 80 -11.91 4.69 -0.10
N HIS A 81 -11.48 3.48 0.23
CA HIS A 81 -10.40 3.28 1.20
C HIS A 81 -9.03 3.72 0.67
N VAL A 82 -8.74 3.41 -0.60
CA VAL A 82 -7.41 3.63 -1.18
C VAL A 82 -7.22 5.09 -1.62
N TRP A 83 -8.22 5.70 -2.25
CA TRP A 83 -8.13 7.06 -2.83
C TRP A 83 -9.07 8.08 -2.20
N GLY A 84 -9.91 7.72 -1.23
CA GLY A 84 -10.88 8.64 -0.62
C GLY A 84 -12.12 8.92 -1.46
N GLY A 85 -12.28 8.27 -2.62
CA GLY A 85 -13.40 8.51 -3.52
C GLY A 85 -13.58 7.38 -4.55
N PHE A 86 -14.60 7.51 -5.40
CA PHE A 86 -14.84 6.56 -6.48
C PHE A 86 -13.85 6.78 -7.64
N ARG A 87 -13.28 5.69 -8.16
CA ARG A 87 -12.51 5.68 -9.40
C ARG A 87 -13.22 4.82 -10.43
N ALA A 88 -13.43 5.39 -11.60
CA ALA A 88 -14.03 4.71 -12.73
C ALA A 88 -13.02 3.81 -13.44
N GLY A 89 -13.54 3.00 -14.37
CA GLY A 89 -12.74 2.16 -15.25
C GLY A 89 -12.14 0.95 -14.54
N ASN A 90 -10.96 0.52 -15.01
CA ASN A 90 -10.28 -0.70 -14.59
C ASN A 90 -9.20 -0.47 -13.51
N ALA A 91 -9.25 0.67 -12.81
CA ALA A 91 -8.20 1.06 -11.85
C ALA A 91 -8.04 0.03 -10.73
N ILE A 92 -9.14 -0.57 -10.25
CA ILE A 92 -9.11 -1.58 -9.19
C ILE A 92 -8.50 -2.88 -9.71
N GLU A 93 -8.89 -3.31 -10.91
CA GLU A 93 -8.37 -4.51 -11.57
C GLU A 93 -6.87 -4.41 -11.80
N GLN A 94 -6.40 -3.26 -12.27
CA GLN A 94 -4.97 -3.00 -12.48
C GLN A 94 -4.22 -3.01 -11.15
N LEU A 95 -4.79 -2.39 -10.10
CA LEU A 95 -4.19 -2.39 -8.77
C LEU A 95 -4.10 -3.81 -8.19
N VAL A 96 -5.17 -4.59 -8.29
CA VAL A 96 -5.20 -6.00 -7.86
C VAL A 96 -4.23 -6.83 -8.69
N SER A 97 -4.16 -6.65 -10.01
CA SER A 97 -3.20 -7.37 -10.87
C SER A 97 -1.76 -7.10 -10.46
N ARG A 98 -1.43 -5.85 -10.13
CA ARG A 98 -0.10 -5.48 -9.63
C ARG A 98 0.18 -6.08 -8.26
N LEU A 99 -0.80 -6.01 -7.35
CA LEU A 99 -0.67 -6.61 -6.02
C LEU A 99 -0.43 -8.12 -6.10
N ARG A 100 -1.22 -8.86 -6.89
CA ARG A 100 -1.08 -10.31 -7.08
C ARG A 100 0.30 -10.71 -7.57
N ARG A 101 0.88 -9.95 -8.50
CA ARG A 101 2.26 -10.20 -8.97
C ARG A 101 3.30 -10.11 -7.85
N LYS A 102 3.01 -9.37 -6.78
CA LYS A 102 3.90 -9.21 -5.62
C LYS A 102 3.62 -10.22 -4.51
N VAL A 103 2.35 -10.55 -4.25
CA VAL A 103 1.96 -11.37 -3.07
C VAL A 103 1.59 -12.81 -3.39
N ASP A 104 1.09 -13.10 -4.59
CA ASP A 104 0.62 -14.43 -5.00
C ASP A 104 1.66 -15.17 -5.86
N GLN A 105 2.95 -15.00 -5.55
CA GLN A 105 4.04 -15.70 -6.26
C GLN A 105 4.19 -17.17 -5.82
N GLN A 106 3.59 -17.55 -4.71
CA GLN A 106 3.65 -18.90 -4.13
C GLN A 106 2.23 -19.42 -3.93
N GLU A 107 2.03 -20.73 -4.04
CA GLU A 107 0.76 -21.35 -3.71
C GLU A 107 0.60 -21.53 -2.19
N PRO A 108 -0.62 -21.38 -1.63
CA PRO A 108 -1.88 -21.02 -2.29
C PRO A 108 -2.00 -19.51 -2.55
N ALA A 109 -2.70 -19.13 -3.64
CA ALA A 109 -3.03 -17.73 -3.90
C ALA A 109 -3.85 -17.14 -2.74
N LEU A 110 -3.47 -15.95 -2.26
CA LEU A 110 -4.08 -15.27 -1.13
C LEU A 110 -5.20 -14.32 -1.56
N VAL A 111 -5.07 -13.66 -2.72
CA VAL A 111 -6.04 -12.65 -3.18
C VAL A 111 -7.01 -13.24 -4.20
N HIS A 112 -8.27 -13.40 -3.79
CA HIS A 112 -9.31 -14.02 -4.61
C HIS A 112 -10.32 -13.01 -5.15
N THR A 113 -10.92 -13.33 -6.31
CA THR A 113 -11.99 -12.53 -6.93
C THR A 113 -13.32 -13.26 -6.80
N ARG A 114 -14.31 -12.61 -6.19
CA ARG A 114 -15.71 -13.04 -6.24
C ARG A 114 -16.42 -12.24 -7.33
N ARG A 115 -16.64 -12.86 -8.50
CA ARG A 115 -17.24 -12.22 -9.68
C ARG A 115 -18.55 -11.52 -9.31
N GLY A 116 -18.71 -10.26 -9.74
CA GLY A 116 -19.88 -9.43 -9.44
C GLY A 116 -19.89 -8.77 -8.06
N PHE A 117 -19.05 -9.20 -7.12
CA PHE A 117 -19.04 -8.67 -5.75
C PHE A 117 -17.76 -7.90 -5.42
N GLY A 118 -16.58 -8.47 -5.73
CA GLY A 118 -15.31 -7.81 -5.43
C GLY A 118 -14.16 -8.77 -5.14
N TYR A 119 -13.33 -8.42 -4.16
CA TYR A 119 -12.08 -9.11 -3.85
C TYR A 119 -12.00 -9.44 -2.36
N TRP A 120 -11.33 -10.53 -2.01
CA TRP A 120 -11.12 -10.94 -0.63
C TRP A 120 -9.76 -11.60 -0.47
N LEU A 121 -9.29 -11.67 0.77
CA LEU A 121 -8.04 -12.33 1.13
C LEU A 121 -8.31 -13.54 2.00
N GLY A 122 -7.71 -14.67 1.66
CA GLY A 122 -7.74 -15.88 2.48
C GLY A 122 -7.15 -17.06 1.73
N CYS A 123 -6.98 -18.19 2.42
CA CYS A 123 -6.57 -19.43 1.79
C CYS A 123 -7.82 -20.06 1.19
N SER A 124 -7.87 -20.22 -0.13
CA SER A 124 -8.87 -21.11 -0.74
C SER A 124 -8.56 -22.56 -0.35
N SER A 125 -8.97 -22.96 0.86
CA SER A 125 -9.11 -24.35 1.25
C SER A 125 -10.03 -24.99 0.23
N ARG A 126 -9.48 -25.90 -0.55
CA ARG A 126 -10.22 -26.73 -1.48
C ARG A 126 -11.07 -27.74 -0.72
#